data_AF-A0A7Y5K180-F1
#
_entry.id   AF-A0A7Y5K180-F1
#
_cell.length_a   1.000
_cell.length_b   1.000
_cell.length_c   1.000
_cell.angle_alpha   90.00
_cell.angle_beta   90.00
_cell.angle_gamma   90.00
#
_symmetry.space_group_name_H-M   'P 1'
#
loop_
_entity.id
_entity.type
_entity.pdbx_description
1 polymer ?
#
loop_
_entity_poly.entity_id
_entity_poly.type
_entity_poly.pdbx_seq_one_letter_code
_entity_poly.pdbx_strand_id
1 'polypeptide(L)'
;METLDSLEGASKAFATTRHPRSAVGISRGGDTLLLVAVDGRQASSVGMSLAELAHTMIGLGAWNALNLDGGGSTVLVVSDSVVSSPSDPTGERAVGDVLLVTRSTGATEMTRALPARAIVPSCVLSGARDPDR
;
A
#
# COMPACT_ATOMS: atom_id res chain seq x y z
N MET A 1 9.20 11.85 -29.47
CA MET A 1 9.88 11.04 -28.44
C MET A 1 9.92 11.91 -27.20
N GLU A 2 8.80 11.97 -26.47
CA GLU A 2 8.74 12.75 -25.23
C GLU A 2 9.69 12.11 -24.22
N THR A 3 10.66 12.90 -23.79
CA THR A 3 11.70 12.50 -22.85
C THR A 3 11.02 12.21 -21.51
N LEU A 4 11.18 10.99 -21.01
CA LEU A 4 10.71 10.47 -19.71
C LEU A 4 11.23 11.26 -18.48
N ASP A 5 11.76 12.46 -18.66
CA ASP A 5 12.40 13.29 -17.63
C ASP A 5 11.38 14.10 -16.81
N SER A 6 10.07 13.99 -17.08
CA SER A 6 9.04 14.72 -16.33
C SER A 6 7.73 13.94 -16.18
N LEU A 7 7.82 12.70 -15.70
CA LEU A 7 6.66 12.01 -15.09
C LEU A 7 6.42 12.64 -13.71
N GLU A 8 5.52 13.62 -13.61
CA GLU A 8 5.04 14.21 -12.34
C GLU A 8 6.13 14.78 -11.40
N GLY A 9 7.28 15.23 -11.95
CA GLY A 9 8.40 15.74 -11.14
C GLY A 9 9.23 14.65 -10.45
N ALA A 10 8.98 13.37 -10.74
CA ALA A 10 9.82 12.28 -10.27
C ALA A 10 11.15 12.25 -11.03
N SER A 11 12.25 12.00 -10.30
CA SER A 11 13.55 11.84 -10.96
C SER A 11 13.55 10.64 -11.91
N LYS A 12 14.26 10.75 -13.03
CA LYS A 12 14.45 9.66 -13.99
C LYS A 12 14.91 8.37 -13.31
N ALA A 13 15.86 8.48 -12.37
CA ALA A 13 16.35 7.36 -11.59
C ALA A 13 15.24 6.68 -10.78
N PHE A 14 14.36 7.45 -10.14
CA PHE A 14 13.21 6.90 -9.43
C PHE A 14 12.22 6.19 -10.37
N ALA A 15 12.01 6.72 -11.57
CA ALA A 15 11.09 6.14 -12.54
C ALA A 15 11.62 4.82 -13.13
N THR A 16 12.91 4.76 -13.45
CA THR A 16 13.49 3.61 -14.18
C THR A 16 14.08 2.54 -13.26
N THR A 17 14.48 2.89 -12.04
CA THR A 17 15.08 1.92 -11.11
C THR A 17 14.01 1.07 -10.46
N ARG A 18 14.31 -0.22 -10.28
CA ARG A 18 13.44 -1.15 -9.56
C ARG A 18 13.53 -0.90 -8.06
N HIS A 19 12.37 -0.68 -7.46
CA HIS A 19 12.21 -0.48 -6.03
C HIS A 19 10.98 -1.24 -5.53
N PRO A 20 10.88 -1.49 -4.21
CA PRO A 20 9.60 -1.81 -3.62
C PRO A 20 8.60 -0.70 -3.94
N ARG A 21 7.35 -1.06 -4.24
CA ARG A 21 6.29 -0.10 -4.66
C ARG A 21 5.01 -0.37 -3.91
N SER A 22 4.29 0.68 -3.57
CA SER A 22 2.90 0.62 -3.16
C SER A 22 2.03 1.29 -4.24
N ALA A 23 0.91 0.69 -4.59
CA ALA A 23 -0.03 1.27 -5.54
C ALA A 23 -1.47 0.99 -5.14
N VAL A 24 -2.35 1.90 -5.56
CA VAL A 24 -3.80 1.75 -5.45
C VAL A 24 -4.41 1.87 -6.84
N GLY A 25 -5.45 1.09 -7.13
CA GLY A 25 -6.19 1.20 -8.38
C GLY A 25 -7.65 0.88 -8.21
N ILE A 26 -8.45 1.30 -9.19
CA ILE A 26 -9.89 1.00 -9.25
C ILE A 26 -10.22 0.37 -10.60
N SER A 27 -11.10 -0.63 -10.60
CA SER A 27 -11.65 -1.20 -11.84
C SER A 27 -12.46 -0.17 -12.61
N ARG A 28 -12.74 -0.45 -13.88
CA ARG A 28 -13.58 0.41 -14.73
C ARG A 28 -14.99 0.61 -14.16
N GLY A 29 -15.52 -0.40 -13.49
CA GLY A 29 -16.83 -0.35 -12.84
C GLY A 29 -16.83 0.37 -11.49
N GLY A 30 -15.65 0.66 -10.92
CA GLY A 30 -15.51 1.26 -9.59
C GLY A 30 -15.92 0.33 -8.44
N ASP A 31 -16.16 -0.95 -8.73
CA ASP A 31 -16.61 -1.97 -7.79
C ASP A 31 -15.45 -2.76 -7.15
N THR A 32 -14.25 -2.63 -7.71
CA THR A 32 -13.04 -3.31 -7.23
C THR A 32 -11.96 -2.28 -6.90
N LEU A 33 -11.52 -2.28 -5.65
CA LEU A 33 -10.33 -1.56 -5.20
C LEU A 33 -9.14 -2.53 -5.18
N LEU A 34 -8.07 -2.17 -5.88
CA LEU A 34 -6.80 -2.88 -5.89
C LEU A 34 -5.83 -2.18 -4.95
N LEU A 35 -5.35 -2.90 -3.94
CA LEU A 35 -4.22 -2.50 -3.10
C LEU A 35 -3.05 -3.41 -3.45
N VAL A 36 -1.97 -2.84 -3.96
CA VAL A 36 -0.84 -3.60 -4.46
C VAL A 36 0.42 -3.17 -3.73
N ALA A 37 1.09 -4.15 -3.12
CA ALA A 37 2.43 -4.00 -2.58
C ALA A 37 3.38 -4.89 -3.39
N VAL A 38 4.51 -4.31 -3.80
CA VAL A 38 5.58 -4.98 -4.50
C VAL A 38 6.80 -4.94 -3.60
N ASP A 39 7.24 -6.10 -3.12
CA ASP A 39 8.49 -6.23 -2.37
C ASP A 39 9.69 -5.89 -3.26
N GLY A 40 10.83 -5.53 -2.69
CA GLY A 40 12.03 -5.22 -3.46
C GLY A 40 13.30 -5.16 -2.62
N ARG A 41 14.45 -5.00 -3.29
CA ARG A 41 15.78 -4.95 -2.65
C ARG A 41 16.15 -6.22 -1.87
N GLN A 42 15.58 -7.37 -2.25
CA GLN A 42 15.83 -8.66 -1.61
C GLN A 42 16.03 -9.78 -2.66
N ALA A 43 16.64 -10.90 -2.28
CA ALA A 43 16.92 -11.99 -3.21
C ALA A 43 15.65 -12.60 -3.83
N SER A 44 14.54 -12.62 -3.07
CA SER A 44 13.24 -13.12 -3.52
C SER A 44 12.46 -12.12 -4.37
N SER A 45 12.77 -10.83 -4.30
CA SER A 45 12.14 -9.78 -5.12
C SER A 45 13.06 -8.59 -5.32
N VAL A 46 13.29 -8.24 -6.59
CA VAL A 46 14.09 -7.07 -6.98
C VAL A 46 13.27 -5.77 -7.02
N GLY A 47 11.95 -5.84 -6.93
CA GLY A 47 11.04 -4.71 -7.08
C GLY A 47 10.68 -4.40 -8.54
N MET A 48 10.01 -3.27 -8.76
CA MET A 48 9.54 -2.83 -10.09
C MET A 48 9.91 -1.37 -10.37
N SER A 49 10.19 -1.08 -11.63
CA SER A 49 10.16 0.28 -12.19
C SER A 49 8.73 0.80 -12.29
N LEU A 50 8.54 2.11 -12.50
CA LEU A 50 7.19 2.67 -12.64
C LEU A 50 6.45 2.11 -13.86
N ALA A 51 7.16 1.82 -14.96
CA ALA A 51 6.58 1.22 -16.15
C ALA A 51 6.10 -0.22 -15.90
N GLU A 52 6.92 -1.04 -15.22
CA GLU A 52 6.55 -2.41 -14.85
C GLU A 52 5.36 -2.43 -13.89
N LEU A 53 5.32 -1.51 -12.93
CA LEU A 53 4.18 -1.34 -12.03
C LEU A 53 2.92 -0.96 -12.81
N ALA A 54 3.01 0.01 -13.72
CA ALA A 54 1.86 0.43 -14.54
C ALA A 54 1.31 -0.73 -15.37
N HIS A 55 2.17 -1.50 -16.04
CA HIS A 55 1.75 -2.69 -16.78
C HIS A 55 1.12 -3.76 -15.88
N THR A 56 1.66 -3.95 -14.67
CA THR A 56 1.10 -4.88 -13.68
C THR A 56 -0.30 -4.44 -13.24
N MET A 57 -0.50 -3.16 -12.93
CA MET A 57 -1.81 -2.62 -12.55
C MET A 57 -2.85 -2.79 -13.66
N ILE A 58 -2.47 -2.53 -14.92
CA ILE A 58 -3.34 -2.78 -16.08
C ILE A 58 -3.69 -4.27 -16.17
N GLY A 59 -2.70 -5.16 -16.01
CA GLY A 59 -2.91 -6.61 -16.05
C GLY A 59 -3.81 -7.14 -14.92
N LEU A 60 -3.80 -6.48 -13.76
CA LEU A 60 -4.70 -6.76 -12.63
C LEU A 60 -6.11 -6.18 -12.82
N GLY A 61 -6.37 -5.44 -13.92
CA GLY A 61 -7.68 -4.87 -14.23
C GLY A 61 -7.91 -3.45 -13.70
N ALA A 62 -6.86 -2.75 -13.28
CA ALA A 62 -6.97 -1.33 -12.92
C ALA A 62 -7.33 -0.50 -14.17
N TRP A 63 -8.39 0.29 -14.06
CA TRP A 63 -8.74 1.30 -15.06
C TRP A 63 -8.07 2.64 -14.75
N ASN A 64 -8.08 3.03 -13.48
CA ASN A 64 -7.26 4.12 -12.96
C ASN A 64 -6.35 3.56 -11.86
N ALA A 65 -5.10 4.01 -11.82
CA ALA A 65 -4.14 3.60 -10.80
C ALA A 65 -3.23 4.77 -10.40
N LEU A 66 -2.79 4.76 -9.14
CA LEU A 66 -1.87 5.72 -8.55
C LEU A 66 -0.74 4.97 -7.85
N ASN A 67 0.50 5.37 -8.12
CA ASN A 67 1.65 4.95 -7.33
C ASN A 67 1.72 5.78 -6.04
N LEU A 68 1.89 5.11 -4.90
CA LEU A 68 2.05 5.70 -3.58
C LEU A 68 3.54 5.69 -3.16
N ASP A 69 3.81 6.09 -1.91
CA ASP A 69 5.17 5.97 -1.37
C ASP A 69 5.63 4.50 -1.37
N GLY A 70 6.92 4.31 -1.67
CA GLY A 70 7.52 3.01 -1.90
C GLY A 70 8.80 2.80 -1.08
N GLY A 71 9.67 1.91 -1.55
CA GLY A 71 10.89 1.59 -0.82
C GLY A 71 10.59 0.97 0.55
N GLY A 72 11.32 1.40 1.58
CA GLY A 72 11.18 0.89 2.95
C GLY A 72 9.81 1.12 3.57
N SER A 73 9.01 2.05 3.02
CA SER A 73 7.63 2.32 3.44
C SER A 73 6.61 1.31 2.89
N THR A 74 7.00 0.44 1.96
CA THR A 74 6.08 -0.51 1.33
C THR A 74 5.72 -1.62 2.32
N VAL A 75 4.50 -1.56 2.85
CA VAL A 75 3.94 -2.58 3.74
C VAL A 75 2.46 -2.78 3.41
N LEU A 76 2.04 -4.03 3.29
CA LEU A 76 0.63 -4.41 3.21
C LEU A 76 0.27 -5.31 4.39
N VAL A 77 -0.79 -4.92 5.10
CA VAL A 77 -1.34 -5.67 6.23
C VAL A 77 -2.74 -6.14 5.88
N VAL A 78 -3.00 -7.43 6.08
CA VAL A 78 -4.31 -8.06 5.89
C VAL A 78 -4.63 -8.84 7.16
N SER A 79 -5.80 -8.57 7.75
CA SER A 79 -6.24 -9.24 9.00
C SER A 79 -5.17 -9.22 10.10
N ASP A 80 -4.65 -8.02 10.37
CA ASP A 80 -3.62 -7.74 11.39
C ASP A 80 -2.29 -8.49 11.18
N SER A 81 -2.08 -9.03 9.97
CA SER A 81 -0.87 -9.75 9.60
C SER A 81 -0.20 -9.07 8.41
N VAL A 82 1.11 -8.85 8.53
CA VAL A 82 1.94 -8.35 7.43
C VAL A 82 2.02 -9.44 6.36
N VAL A 83 1.60 -9.12 5.14
CA VAL A 83 1.62 -10.05 4.01
C VAL A 83 2.71 -9.72 2.98
N SER A 84 3.36 -8.56 3.12
CA SER A 84 4.53 -8.14 2.36
C SER A 84 5.84 -8.45 3.10
N SER A 85 6.98 -8.19 2.46
CA SER A 85 8.32 -8.31 3.04
C SER A 85 9.00 -6.93 3.07
N PRO A 86 8.99 -6.22 4.22
CA PRO A 86 9.61 -4.90 4.36
C PRO A 86 11.08 -4.91 3.97
N SER A 87 11.51 -3.93 3.18
CA SER A 87 12.85 -3.94 2.58
C SER A 87 13.96 -3.36 3.47
N ASP A 88 13.62 -2.70 4.57
CA ASP A 88 14.62 -2.06 5.43
C ASP A 88 15.27 -3.10 6.37
N PRO A 89 16.58 -2.99 6.65
CA PRO A 89 17.28 -3.98 7.49
C PRO A 89 16.73 -4.11 8.92
N THR A 90 16.05 -3.07 9.41
CA THR A 90 15.43 -3.03 10.74
C THR A 90 13.98 -3.51 10.74
N GLY A 91 13.45 -3.99 9.61
CA GLY A 91 12.06 -4.39 9.44
C GLY A 91 11.16 -3.25 8.96
N GLU A 92 9.94 -3.18 9.49
CA GLU A 92 8.97 -2.13 9.12
C GLU A 92 9.48 -0.72 9.45
N ARG A 93 9.28 0.20 8.51
CA ARG A 93 9.57 1.63 8.70
C ARG A 93 8.33 2.35 9.22
N ALA A 94 8.51 3.26 10.18
CA ALA A 94 7.47 4.19 10.57
C ALA A 94 7.12 5.14 9.41
N VAL A 95 5.84 5.17 9.04
CA VAL A 95 5.30 6.01 7.96
C VAL A 95 4.45 7.15 8.53
N GLY A 96 4.35 8.26 7.79
CA GLY A 96 3.57 9.44 8.20
C GLY A 96 2.06 9.26 8.02
N ASP A 97 1.66 8.54 6.97
CA ASP A 97 0.26 8.33 6.58
C ASP A 97 0.03 6.88 6.14
N VAL A 98 -1.22 6.42 6.24
CA VAL A 98 -1.64 5.07 5.81
C VAL A 98 -2.97 5.12 5.06
N LEU A 99 -3.13 4.23 4.08
CA LEU A 99 -4.43 3.98 3.44
C LEU A 99 -5.09 2.78 4.11
N LEU A 100 -6.16 3.04 4.88
CA LEU A 100 -6.91 2.02 5.60
C LEU A 100 -8.25 1.73 4.92
N VAL A 101 -8.51 0.46 4.63
CA VAL A 101 -9.83 0.00 4.17
C VAL A 101 -10.61 -0.54 5.36
N THR A 102 -11.71 0.13 5.68
CA THR A 102 -12.63 -0.30 6.74
C THR A 102 -13.95 -0.72 6.12
N ARG A 103 -14.67 -1.63 6.79
CA ARG A 103 -16.06 -1.87 6.45
C ARG A 103 -16.89 -0.74 7.04
N SER A 104 -17.64 -0.05 6.19
CA SER A 104 -18.77 0.75 6.68
C SER A 104 -19.84 -0.22 7.17
N THR A 105 -19.83 -0.51 8.47
CA THR A 105 -21.01 -1.02 9.14
C THR A 105 -22.03 0.10 9.11
N GLY A 106 -23.15 -0.11 8.39
CA GLY A 106 -24.14 0.93 8.09
C GLY A 106 -24.39 1.87 9.27
N ALA A 107 -24.34 3.17 9.00
CA ALA A 107 -24.35 4.24 9.99
C ALA A 107 -25.43 4.04 11.07
N THR A 108 -24.99 3.65 12.27
CA THR A 108 -25.64 3.99 13.54
C THR A 108 -24.53 4.49 14.47
N GLU A 109 -24.60 5.77 14.79
CA GLU A 109 -23.74 6.54 15.71
C GLU A 109 -22.32 6.90 15.25
N MET A 110 -22.28 7.95 14.43
CA MET A 110 -21.16 8.89 14.36
C MET A 110 -21.19 9.80 15.61
N THR A 111 -20.77 9.30 16.78
CA THR A 111 -20.55 10.15 17.97
C THR A 111 -19.27 9.76 18.71
N ARG A 112 -18.31 10.69 18.72
CA ARG A 112 -17.19 10.84 19.67
C ARG A 112 -16.32 9.59 19.92
N ALA A 113 -15.12 9.63 19.33
CA ALA A 113 -13.89 10.02 20.02
C ALA A 113 -12.70 9.38 19.29
N LEU A 114 -11.84 10.19 18.69
CA LEU A 114 -10.46 9.80 18.48
C LEU A 114 -9.73 10.01 19.82
N PRO A 115 -9.34 8.98 20.59
CA PRO A 115 -8.42 9.21 21.69
C PRO A 115 -7.04 9.51 21.11
N ALA A 116 -6.42 10.56 21.64
CA ALA A 116 -5.12 11.11 21.28
C ALA A 116 -3.92 10.18 21.61
N ARG A 117 -3.95 8.93 21.14
CA ARG A 117 -2.90 7.93 21.37
C ARG A 117 -2.56 7.11 20.12
N ALA A 118 -2.70 7.70 18.93
CA ALA A 118 -2.08 7.16 17.71
C ALA A 118 -0.57 7.43 17.72
N ILE A 119 0.12 6.89 18.73
CA ILE A 119 1.51 6.47 18.63
C ILE A 119 1.42 4.97 18.85
N VAL A 120 1.48 4.19 17.77
CA VAL A 120 1.66 2.74 17.87
C VAL A 120 3.10 2.42 17.50
N PRO A 121 4.02 2.39 18.48
CA PRO A 121 5.10 1.44 18.41
C PRO A 121 4.51 0.10 18.87
N SER A 122 4.50 -0.91 17.99
CA SER A 122 4.34 -2.32 18.36
C SER A 122 3.19 -2.64 19.35
N CYS A 123 1.99 -2.93 18.88
CA CYS A 123 1.17 -3.95 19.56
C CYS A 123 0.02 -4.46 18.68
N VAL A 124 0.03 -5.77 18.50
CA VAL A 124 -1.06 -6.64 18.06
C VAL A 124 -2.35 -6.28 18.80
N LEU A 125 -3.42 -5.93 18.08
CA LEU A 125 -4.77 -5.90 18.62
C LEU A 125 -5.49 -7.18 18.21
N SER A 126 -5.22 -8.26 18.95
CA SER A 126 -6.05 -9.48 18.90
C SER A 126 -7.44 -9.15 19.41
N GLY A 127 -8.38 -8.87 18.49
CA GLY A 127 -9.80 -8.68 18.78
C GLY A 127 -10.55 -10.01 18.87
N ALA A 128 -11.33 -10.16 19.94
CA ALA A 128 -12.03 -11.37 20.35
C ALA A 128 -12.97 -11.97 19.29
N ARG A 129 -12.91 -13.31 19.16
CA ARG A 129 -13.96 -14.13 18.54
C ARG A 129 -15.12 -14.27 19.52
N ASP A 130 -16.33 -13.93 19.08
CA ASP A 130 -17.57 -14.40 19.69
C ASP A 130 -17.82 -15.85 19.21
N PRO A 131 -17.89 -16.85 20.11
CA PRO A 131 -18.12 -18.23 19.70
C PRO A 131 -19.60 -18.61 19.54
N ASP A 132 -20.56 -17.68 19.62
CA ASP A 132 -22.00 -18.02 19.54
C ASP A 132 -22.83 -17.13 18.58
N ARG A 133 -22.27 -16.77 17.41
CA ARG A 133 -23.07 -16.23 16.29
C ARG A 133 -22.62 -16.67 14.91
#